data_AF-A0A2Z6N093-F1
#
_entry.id   AF-A0A2Z6N093-F1
#
_cell.length_a   1.000
_cell.length_b   1.000
_cell.length_c   1.000
_cell.angle_alpha   90.00
_cell.angle_beta   90.00
_cell.angle_gamma   90.00
#
_symmetry.space_group_name_H-M   'P 1'
#
loop_
_entity.id
_entity.type
_entity.pdbx_description
1 polymer ?
#
loop_
_entity_poly.entity_id
_entity_poly.type
_entity_poly.pdbx_seq_one_letter_code
_entity_poly.pdbx_strand_id
1 'polypeptide(L)' 'MPSRCTEEFCLRKIKNDELKAEAKAKGEVISTKCKPEGPKPGFMVEGATLETVTPIPYDVVNDLKGGY' A
#
# COMPACT_ATOMS: atom_id res chain seq x y z
N MET A 1 -12.62 27.79 -15.01
CA MET A 1 -12.41 26.36 -15.29
C MET A 1 -12.85 25.59 -14.06
N PRO A 2 -13.74 24.59 -14.15
CA PRO A 2 -14.11 23.79 -12.98
C PRO A 2 -12.91 22.99 -12.46
N SER A 3 -12.78 22.89 -11.14
CA SER A 3 -11.67 22.18 -10.48
C SER A 3 -12.13 20.78 -10.10
N ARG A 4 -11.53 19.75 -10.72
CA ARG A 4 -11.84 18.35 -10.42
C ARG A 4 -11.60 17.99 -8.96
N CYS A 5 -10.55 18.56 -8.34
CA CYS A 5 -10.26 18.35 -6.92
C CYS A 5 -11.41 18.79 -6.00
N THR A 6 -12.07 19.90 -6.35
CA THR A 6 -13.20 20.44 -5.57
C THR A 6 -14.45 19.58 -5.78
N GLU A 7 -14.71 19.13 -7.00
CA GLU A 7 -15.82 18.25 -7.34
C GLU A 7 -15.73 16.91 -6.58
N GLU A 8 -14.57 16.27 -6.62
CA GLU A 8 -14.32 15.01 -5.90
C GLU A 8 -14.49 15.17 -4.38
N PHE A 9 -14.03 16.30 -3.82
CA PHE A 9 -14.21 16.59 -2.40
C PHE A 9 -15.69 16.75 -2.03
N CYS A 10 -16.46 17.49 -2.84
CA CYS A 10 -17.89 17.69 -2.65
C CYS A 10 -18.66 16.35 -2.71
N LEU A 11 -18.37 15.51 -3.70
CA LEU A 11 -18.97 14.17 -3.82
C LEU A 11 -18.67 13.30 -2.60
N ARG A 12 -17.42 13.34 -2.09
CA ARG A 12 -17.04 12.62 -0.87
C ARG A 12 -17.80 13.11 0.36
N LYS A 13 -18.05 14.42 0.47
CA LYS A 13 -18.83 14.98 1.58
C LYS A 13 -20.26 14.46 1.58
N ILE A 14 -20.93 14.48 0.42
CA ILE A 14 -22.29 13.97 0.26
C ILE A 14 -22.38 12.49 0.69
N LYS A 15 -21.47 11.66 0.17
CA LYS A 15 -21.40 10.23 0.54
C LYS A 15 -21.16 10.01 2.05
N ASN A 16 -20.35 10.86 2.69
CA ASN A 16 -20.12 10.76 4.12
C ASN A 16 -21.37 11.11 4.95
N ASP A 17 -22.18 12.07 4.50
CA ASP A 17 -23.39 12.48 5.20
C ASP A 17 -24.49 11.41 5.08
N GLU A 18 -24.60 10.76 3.91
CA GLU A 18 -25.46 9.57 3.69
C GLU A 18 -25.09 8.43 4.65
N LEU A 19 -23.81 8.05 4.71
CA LEU A 19 -23.34 6.97 5.59
C LEU A 19 -23.60 7.26 7.08
N LYS A 20 -23.45 8.53 7.51
CA LYS A 20 -23.76 8.93 8.89
C LYS A 20 -25.25 8.84 9.19
N ALA A 21 -26.10 9.22 8.23
CA ALA A 21 -27.55 9.13 8.39
C ALA A 21 -27.99 7.67 8.51
N GLU A 22 -27.47 6.79 7.65
CA GLU A 22 -27.73 5.34 7.71
C GLU A 22 -27.24 4.72 9.03
N ALA A 23 -26.03 5.05 9.47
CA ALA A 23 -25.48 4.56 10.73
C ALA A 23 -26.30 5.03 11.94
N LYS A 24 -26.74 6.30 11.94
CA LYS A 24 -27.64 6.83 12.96
C LYS A 24 -28.98 6.11 12.99
N ALA A 25 -29.55 5.77 11.82
CA ALA A 25 -30.78 4.99 11.73
C ALA A 25 -30.60 3.55 12.27
N LYS A 26 -29.44 2.95 12.05
CA LYS A 26 -29.06 1.63 12.61
C LYS A 26 -28.67 1.66 14.08
N GLY A 27 -28.40 2.86 14.64
CA GLY A 27 -27.88 3.02 16.00
C GLY A 27 -26.38 2.72 16.15
N GLU A 28 -25.65 2.64 15.04
CA GLU A 28 -24.21 2.35 15.02
C GLU A 28 -23.38 3.63 14.93
N VAL A 29 -22.18 3.63 15.54
CA VAL A 29 -21.22 4.73 15.45
C VAL A 29 -20.13 4.37 14.44
N ILE A 30 -20.10 5.08 13.31
CA ILE A 30 -19.09 4.88 12.26
C ILE A 30 -18.10 6.05 12.17
N SER A 31 -16.88 5.76 11.75
CA SER A 31 -15.89 6.79 11.39
C SER A 31 -15.82 6.95 9.88
N THR A 32 -16.10 8.16 9.37
CA THR A 32 -16.00 8.51 7.93
C THR A 32 -14.64 9.10 7.55
N LYS A 33 -13.64 9.04 8.44
CA LYS A 33 -12.28 9.50 8.14
C LYS A 33 -11.59 8.51 7.20
N CYS A 34 -10.74 9.02 6.31
CA CYS A 34 -9.91 8.17 5.46
C CYS A 34 -9.01 7.29 6.33
N LYS A 35 -8.94 5.99 6.03
CA LYS A 35 -7.98 5.07 6.64
C LYS A 35 -6.72 5.02 5.76
N PRO A 36 -5.52 5.11 6.34
CA PRO A 36 -4.29 4.86 5.58
C PRO A 36 -4.26 3.41 5.10
N GLU A 37 -3.42 3.12 4.12
CA GLU A 37 -3.22 1.76 3.65
C GLU A 37 -2.70 0.89 4.81
N GLY A 38 -3.42 -0.19 5.09
CA GLY A 38 -3.06 -1.14 6.14
C GLY A 38 -1.94 -2.09 5.68
N PRO A 39 -1.42 -2.92 6.59
CA PRO A 39 -0.53 -4.01 6.20
C PRO A 39 -1.24 -4.93 5.22
N LYS A 40 -0.52 -5.39 4.20
CA LYS A 40 -1.07 -6.38 3.25
C LYS A 40 -1.53 -7.62 4.03
N PRO A 41 -2.75 -8.12 3.78
CA PRO A 41 -3.20 -9.35 4.42
C PRO A 41 -2.30 -10.51 3.98
N GLY A 42 -2.15 -11.50 4.86
CA GLY A 42 -1.43 -12.73 4.51
C GLY A 42 -2.14 -13.44 3.35
N PHE A 43 -1.37 -13.97 2.41
CA PHE A 43 -1.88 -14.79 1.32
C PHE A 43 -0.92 -15.93 1.04
N MET A 44 -1.44 -17.04 0.53
CA MET A 44 -0.63 -18.18 0.11
C MET A 44 -0.10 -17.94 -1.30
N VAL A 45 1.18 -18.18 -1.51
CA VAL A 45 1.79 -18.15 -2.84
C VAL A 45 1.97 -19.59 -3.30
N GLU A 46 1.18 -20.03 -4.28
CA GLU A 46 1.33 -21.34 -4.91
C GLU A 46 2.33 -21.24 -6.08
N GLY A 47 3.18 -22.26 -6.25
CA GLY A 47 4.05 -22.36 -7.44
C GLY A 47 5.26 -21.44 -7.49
N ALA A 48 5.68 -20.84 -6.36
CA ALA A 48 6.93 -20.08 -6.32
C ALA A 48 8.12 -21.03 -6.54
N THR A 49 8.73 -20.99 -7.73
CA THR A 49 10.06 -21.54 -7.94
C THR A 49 11.02 -20.74 -7.08
N LEU A 50 11.61 -21.38 -6.06
CA LEU A 50 12.63 -20.75 -5.22
C LEU A 50 13.88 -20.53 -6.07
N GLU A 51 14.01 -19.34 -6.66
CA GLU A 51 15.23 -18.92 -7.32
C GLU A 51 16.29 -18.67 -6.25
N THR A 52 17.23 -19.60 -6.11
CA THR A 52 18.38 -19.44 -5.21
C THR A 52 19.37 -18.46 -5.83
N VAL A 53 19.23 -17.18 -5.49
CA VAL A 53 20.26 -16.18 -5.81
C VAL A 53 21.47 -16.45 -4.91
N THR A 54 22.61 -16.79 -5.51
CA THR A 54 23.86 -16.98 -4.76
C THR A 54 24.45 -15.63 -4.38
N PRO A 55 24.93 -15.46 -3.14
CA PRO A 55 25.59 -14.21 -2.74
C PRO A 55 26.89 -14.03 -3.52
N ILE A 56 27.12 -12.81 -4.01
CA ILE A 56 28.39 -12.44 -4.63
C ILE A 56 29.47 -12.44 -3.54
N PRO A 57 30.62 -13.11 -3.73
CA PRO A 57 31.68 -13.12 -2.73
C PRO A 57 32.31 -11.73 -2.56
N TYR A 58 32.77 -11.44 -1.35
CA TYR A 58 33.50 -10.20 -1.06
C TYR A 58 34.81 -10.15 -1.83
N ASP A 59 35.08 -9.03 -2.50
CA ASP A 59 36.36 -8.74 -3.12
C ASP A 59 37.30 -8.18 -2.06
N VAL A 60 38.15 -9.05 -1.49
CA VAL A 60 39.26 -8.61 -0.65
C VAL A 60 40.45 -8.44 -1.58
N VAL A 61 40.53 -7.27 -2.21
CA VAL A 61 41.78 -6.77 -2.80
C VAL A 61 42.22 -7.57 -4.04
N ASN A 62 41.78 -7.14 -5.23
CA ASN A 62 42.36 -7.56 -6.51
C ASN A 62 43.76 -6.92 -6.76
N ASP A 63 44.69 -7.05 -5.80
CA ASP A 63 46.05 -6.45 -5.89
C ASP A 63 47.12 -7.44 -6.36
N LEU A 64 46.78 -8.67 -6.79
CA LEU A 64 47.77 -9.68 -7.20
C LEU A 64 47.35 -10.54 -8.39
N LYS A 65 46.90 -9.93 -9.50
CA LYS A 65 46.90 -10.61 -10.81
C LYS A 65 47.64 -9.80 -11.86
N GLY A 66 48.91 -10.13 -12.03
CA GLY A 66 49.69 -9.74 -13.20
C GLY A 66 51.18 -9.47 -12.93
N GLY A 67 51.85 -10.28 -12.11
CA GLY A 67 53.26 -10.08 -11.84
C GLY A 67 53.91 -11.25 -11.11
N TYR A 68 54.05 -12.37 -11.80
CA TYR A 68 55.22 -13.26 -11.88
C TYR A 68 54.91 -14.38 -12.87
#